data_AF-A0A559TUS2-F1
#
_entry.id   AF-A0A559TUS2-F1
#
_cell.length_a   1.000
_cell.length_b   1.000
_cell.length_c   1.000
_cell.angle_alpha   90.00
_cell.angle_beta   90.00
_cell.angle_gamma   90.00
#
_symmetry.space_group_name_H-M   'P 1'
#
loop_
_entity.id
_entity.type
_entity.pdbx_description
1 polymer ?
#
loop_
_entity_poly.entity_id
_entity_poly.type
_entity_poly.pdbx_seq_one_letter_code
_entity_poly.pdbx_strand_id
1 'polypeptide(L)'
;MRMLINVPETVVADGLRGMAAAHPDLTVDVENRVIVRRDAPVAGQVALVSGGGSGHEPLHGGFVGPGMLSAACPGEVFTSPVPDQMARAAAAVDSGAGVLFIVKNYTGDVLNFDMAAELAEDEGIQVGKVLVNDDVAVTDSLYTAGRRGTGATLFVEKIAGAAAAEGQPLERVEAVGRQVNENARSFGVALSAVTTPAKGSPTFDLPSGELELGIGIHGEPGRERRAMMTSGEIADFAVHAVLEDMPPRNPVLVLVNGMGATPLLELYGFNAEVQRVLDERGVTVARTLVGNYVTSLDMAGASVTLCQVDEELLRLWDAPVKTPALRWGM
;
A
#
# COMPACT_ATOMS: atom_id res chain seq x y z
N MET A 1 -20.66 4.32 -18.39
CA MET A 1 -20.02 3.50 -17.34
C MET A 1 -19.53 2.20 -17.98
N ARG A 2 -18.22 1.92 -17.94
CA ARG A 2 -17.61 0.67 -18.44
C ARG A 2 -16.86 0.00 -17.28
N MET A 3 -17.60 -0.63 -16.37
CA MET A 3 -17.07 -1.32 -15.19
C MET A 3 -17.77 -2.68 -15.06
N LEU A 4 -17.05 -3.70 -14.59
CA LEU A 4 -17.62 -5.02 -14.28
C LEU A 4 -18.17 -5.01 -12.85
N ILE A 5 -19.32 -4.37 -12.66
CA ILE A 5 -19.99 -4.23 -11.36
C ILE A 5 -21.51 -4.50 -11.53
N ASN A 6 -22.17 -4.90 -10.45
CA ASN A 6 -23.64 -4.95 -10.43
C ASN A 6 -24.21 -3.54 -10.26
N VAL A 7 -23.98 -2.93 -9.10
CA VAL A 7 -24.33 -1.55 -8.77
C VAL A 7 -23.22 -0.92 -7.91
N PRO A 8 -23.04 0.41 -7.94
CA PRO A 8 -22.00 1.09 -7.17
C PRO A 8 -22.05 0.81 -5.66
N GLU A 9 -23.25 0.66 -5.08
CA GLU A 9 -23.48 0.50 -3.65
C GLU A 9 -23.02 -0.86 -3.10
N THR A 10 -22.99 -1.90 -3.95
CA THR A 10 -22.59 -3.25 -3.54
C THR A 10 -21.18 -3.61 -4.00
N VAL A 11 -20.46 -2.72 -4.69
CA VAL A 11 -19.20 -3.04 -5.36
C VAL A 11 -18.15 -3.64 -4.42
N VAL A 12 -18.00 -3.07 -3.22
CA VAL A 12 -17.05 -3.57 -2.21
C VAL A 12 -17.50 -4.93 -1.69
N ALA A 13 -18.78 -5.08 -1.33
CA ALA A 13 -19.33 -6.34 -0.84
C ALA A 13 -19.25 -7.46 -1.89
N ASP A 14 -19.49 -7.14 -3.16
CA ASP A 14 -19.37 -8.07 -4.30
C ASP A 14 -17.91 -8.52 -4.47
N GLY A 15 -16.96 -7.59 -4.39
CA GLY A 15 -15.52 -7.87 -4.40
C GLY A 15 -15.11 -8.80 -3.25
N LEU A 16 -15.60 -8.53 -2.03
CA LEU A 16 -15.32 -9.38 -0.85
C LEU A 16 -15.88 -10.80 -0.99
N ARG A 17 -17.09 -10.96 -1.54
CA ARG A 17 -17.63 -12.29 -1.86
C ARG A 17 -16.76 -13.02 -2.87
N GLY A 18 -16.26 -12.31 -3.88
CA GLY A 18 -15.31 -12.87 -4.86
C GLY A 18 -14.00 -13.32 -4.21
N MET A 19 -13.45 -12.49 -3.31
CA MET A 19 -12.24 -12.83 -2.56
C MET A 19 -12.42 -14.06 -1.67
N ALA A 20 -13.54 -14.15 -0.95
CA ALA A 20 -13.89 -15.29 -0.12
C ALA A 20 -13.98 -16.60 -0.93
N ALA A 21 -14.54 -16.52 -2.14
CA ALA A 21 -14.67 -17.66 -3.03
C ALA A 21 -13.34 -18.12 -3.64
N ALA A 22 -12.42 -17.17 -3.93
CA ALA A 22 -11.14 -17.45 -4.56
C ALA A 22 -10.06 -17.93 -3.58
N HIS A 23 -10.12 -17.48 -2.32
CA HIS A 23 -9.05 -17.68 -1.34
C HIS A 23 -9.56 -18.38 -0.07
N PRO A 24 -9.64 -19.73 -0.08
CA PRO A 24 -10.12 -20.49 1.08
C PRO A 24 -9.18 -20.43 2.29
N ASP A 25 -7.97 -19.88 2.13
CA ASP A 25 -7.02 -19.62 3.22
C ASP A 25 -7.36 -18.33 4.01
N LEU A 26 -8.46 -17.64 3.65
CA LEU A 26 -8.95 -16.43 4.31
C LEU A 26 -10.35 -16.63 4.90
N THR A 27 -10.63 -15.93 5.99
CA THR A 27 -11.97 -15.69 6.51
C THR A 27 -12.38 -14.27 6.12
N VAL A 28 -13.41 -14.14 5.26
CA VAL A 28 -13.90 -12.85 4.79
C VAL A 28 -15.28 -12.58 5.36
N ASP A 29 -15.35 -11.64 6.29
CA ASP A 29 -16.61 -11.11 6.81
C ASP A 29 -17.09 -9.99 5.88
N VAL A 30 -18.04 -10.33 5.00
CA VAL A 30 -18.59 -9.40 4.00
C VAL A 30 -19.45 -8.31 4.66
N GLU A 31 -20.12 -8.62 5.76
CA GLU A 31 -21.03 -7.71 6.45
C GLU A 31 -20.26 -6.62 7.20
N ASN A 32 -19.25 -7.04 7.98
CA ASN A 32 -18.39 -6.10 8.70
C ASN A 32 -17.19 -5.62 7.87
N ARG A 33 -17.01 -6.14 6.66
CA ARG A 33 -15.89 -5.84 5.76
C ARG A 33 -14.52 -6.06 6.42
N VAL A 34 -14.32 -7.24 6.98
CA VAL A 34 -13.02 -7.63 7.57
C VAL A 34 -12.50 -8.87 6.84
N ILE A 35 -11.24 -8.82 6.43
CA ILE A 35 -10.53 -9.96 5.85
C ILE A 35 -9.51 -10.41 6.88
N VAL A 36 -9.53 -11.68 7.27
CA VAL A 36 -8.61 -12.25 8.26
C VAL A 36 -7.96 -13.49 7.67
N ARG A 37 -6.68 -13.76 8.01
CA ARG A 37 -6.08 -15.07 7.70
C ARG A 37 -6.86 -16.17 8.43
N ARG A 38 -7.02 -17.33 7.80
CA ARG A 38 -7.88 -18.40 8.35
C ARG A 38 -7.34 -19.05 9.63
N ASP A 39 -6.02 -19.01 9.84
CA ASP A 39 -5.33 -19.53 11.00
C ASP A 39 -5.13 -18.49 12.12
N ALA A 40 -5.78 -17.32 12.04
CA ALA A 40 -5.76 -16.35 13.13
C ALA A 40 -6.66 -16.78 14.31
N PRO A 41 -6.31 -16.38 15.56
CA PRO A 41 -5.05 -15.72 15.94
C PRO A 41 -3.88 -16.71 15.92
N VAL A 42 -2.68 -16.24 15.55
CA VAL A 42 -1.46 -17.06 15.55
C VAL A 42 -0.76 -16.90 16.90
N ALA A 43 -0.82 -17.94 17.73
CA ALA A 43 -0.33 -17.92 19.10
C ALA A 43 1.11 -17.39 19.23
N GLY A 44 1.30 -16.40 20.13
CA GLY A 44 2.62 -15.84 20.43
C GLY A 44 3.21 -14.96 19.33
N GLN A 45 2.46 -14.65 18.27
CA GLN A 45 2.90 -13.80 17.18
C GLN A 45 2.20 -12.44 17.23
N VAL A 46 2.95 -11.35 17.11
CA VAL A 46 2.38 -10.01 16.88
C VAL A 46 1.51 -10.06 15.62
N ALA A 47 0.27 -9.57 15.74
CA ALA A 47 -0.63 -9.48 14.61
C ALA A 47 -0.48 -8.15 13.89
N LEU A 48 -0.63 -8.14 12.57
CA LEU A 48 -0.61 -6.91 11.77
C LEU A 48 -1.99 -6.66 11.18
N VAL A 49 -2.49 -5.44 11.36
CA VAL A 49 -3.75 -4.99 10.76
C VAL A 49 -3.50 -3.73 9.95
N SER A 50 -3.99 -3.71 8.72
CA SER A 50 -4.07 -2.48 7.92
C SER A 50 -5.46 -2.32 7.32
N GLY A 51 -5.67 -1.24 6.58
CA GLY A 51 -6.98 -0.84 6.08
C GLY A 51 -6.93 0.49 5.36
N GLY A 52 -8.10 0.90 4.89
CA GLY A 52 -8.31 2.12 4.14
C GLY A 52 -9.43 1.97 3.12
N GLY A 53 -9.62 2.98 2.29
CA GLY A 53 -10.58 2.92 1.20
C GLY A 53 -10.33 1.74 0.25
N SER A 54 -11.40 1.15 -0.26
CA SER A 54 -11.32 0.17 -1.35
C SER A 54 -10.93 0.86 -2.67
N GLY A 55 -10.49 0.09 -3.66
CA GLY A 55 -10.08 0.61 -4.97
C GLY A 55 -8.56 0.72 -5.16
N HIS A 56 -7.78 0.16 -4.23
CA HIS A 56 -6.32 0.06 -4.30
C HIS A 56 -5.83 -1.38 -4.44
N GLU A 57 -6.73 -2.32 -4.75
CA GLU A 57 -6.43 -3.74 -4.77
C GLU A 57 -5.21 -4.03 -5.66
N PRO A 58 -4.27 -4.90 -5.22
CA PRO A 58 -4.38 -5.82 -4.10
C PRO A 58 -4.20 -5.23 -2.69
N LEU A 59 -3.77 -3.99 -2.54
CA LEU A 59 -3.69 -3.31 -1.25
C LEU A 59 -5.10 -3.14 -0.64
N HIS A 60 -5.44 -3.62 0.55
CA HIS A 60 -4.65 -4.40 1.52
C HIS A 60 -5.03 -5.88 1.55
N GLY A 61 -6.25 -6.22 1.14
CA GLY A 61 -6.80 -7.57 1.28
C GLY A 61 -5.93 -8.65 0.64
N GLY A 62 -5.36 -8.35 -0.53
CA GLY A 62 -4.47 -9.27 -1.25
C GLY A 62 -3.15 -9.58 -0.53
N PHE A 63 -2.87 -8.87 0.57
CA PHE A 63 -1.68 -9.01 1.40
C PHE A 63 -1.94 -9.66 2.76
N VAL A 64 -3.16 -10.17 2.98
CA VAL A 64 -3.47 -10.99 4.17
C VAL A 64 -2.95 -12.41 4.00
N GLY A 65 -2.15 -12.87 4.95
CA GLY A 65 -1.60 -14.24 4.98
C GLY A 65 -0.25 -14.35 5.72
N PRO A 66 0.30 -15.58 5.82
CA PRO A 66 1.60 -15.81 6.46
C PRO A 66 2.73 -14.95 5.89
N GLY A 67 3.54 -14.37 6.78
CA GLY A 67 4.67 -13.51 6.45
C GLY A 67 4.31 -12.05 6.12
N MET A 68 3.03 -11.67 6.26
CA MET A 68 2.53 -10.31 5.98
C MET A 68 1.35 -9.97 6.92
N LEU A 69 0.23 -9.42 6.44
CA LEU A 69 -0.89 -8.98 7.29
C LEU A 69 -1.63 -10.16 7.95
N SER A 70 -2.13 -9.94 9.17
CA SER A 70 -3.07 -10.83 9.85
C SER A 70 -4.52 -10.54 9.46
N ALA A 71 -4.86 -9.25 9.31
CA ALA A 71 -6.15 -8.82 8.80
C ALA A 71 -6.07 -7.52 7.99
N ALA A 72 -7.09 -7.28 7.18
CA ALA A 72 -7.30 -6.04 6.44
C ALA A 72 -8.74 -5.53 6.60
N CYS A 73 -8.89 -4.21 6.68
CA CYS A 73 -10.17 -3.51 6.85
C CYS A 73 -10.50 -2.64 5.62
N PRO A 74 -11.15 -3.22 4.59
CA PRO A 74 -11.64 -2.45 3.44
C PRO A 74 -12.81 -1.55 3.81
N GLY A 75 -12.65 -0.24 3.61
CA GLY A 75 -13.73 0.75 3.66
C GLY A 75 -14.50 0.84 2.34
N GLU A 76 -15.32 1.88 2.19
CA GLU A 76 -15.91 2.19 0.87
C GLU A 76 -14.84 2.62 -0.13
N VAL A 77 -15.17 2.70 -1.42
CA VAL A 77 -14.22 3.16 -2.44
C VAL A 77 -13.65 4.53 -2.08
N PHE A 78 -12.33 4.60 -1.92
CA PHE A 78 -11.56 5.79 -1.51
C PHE A 78 -12.00 6.43 -0.18
N THR A 79 -12.63 5.67 0.71
CA THR A 79 -13.07 6.15 2.03
C THR A 79 -12.60 5.22 3.13
N SER A 80 -11.92 5.77 4.14
CA SER A 80 -11.43 5.04 5.32
C SER A 80 -12.52 4.16 5.97
N PRO A 81 -12.20 2.94 6.44
CA PRO A 81 -13.09 2.12 7.26
C PRO A 81 -13.44 2.82 8.58
N VAL A 82 -14.55 2.42 9.20
CA VAL A 82 -14.99 2.96 10.49
C VAL A 82 -14.24 2.32 11.68
N PRO A 83 -14.02 3.02 12.80
CA PRO A 83 -13.28 2.53 13.97
C PRO A 83 -13.61 1.11 14.43
N ASP A 84 -14.91 0.82 14.58
CA ASP A 84 -15.42 -0.49 15.03
C ASP A 84 -14.96 -1.66 14.14
N GLN A 85 -14.77 -1.41 12.84
CA GLN A 85 -14.30 -2.42 11.90
C GLN A 85 -12.86 -2.84 12.20
N MET A 86 -11.98 -1.90 12.54
CA MET A 86 -10.58 -2.18 12.86
C MET A 86 -10.42 -2.72 14.27
N ALA A 87 -11.22 -2.25 15.23
CA ALA A 87 -11.29 -2.85 16.57
C ALA A 87 -11.72 -4.32 16.49
N ARG A 88 -12.75 -4.64 15.70
CA ARG A 88 -13.16 -6.02 15.42
C ARG A 88 -12.04 -6.84 14.77
N ALA A 89 -11.32 -6.26 13.81
CA ALA A 89 -10.20 -6.94 13.18
C ALA A 89 -9.07 -7.23 14.18
N ALA A 90 -8.72 -6.26 15.03
CA ALA A 90 -7.72 -6.42 16.10
C ALA A 90 -8.11 -7.54 17.07
N ALA A 91 -9.35 -7.54 17.56
CA ALA A 91 -9.87 -8.59 18.44
C ALA A 91 -9.87 -9.98 17.78
N ALA A 92 -10.12 -10.06 16.47
CA ALA A 92 -10.11 -11.32 15.73
C ALA A 92 -8.70 -11.91 15.53
N VAL A 93 -7.64 -11.08 15.59
CA VAL A 93 -6.25 -11.51 15.34
C VAL A 93 -5.35 -11.47 16.57
N ASP A 94 -5.82 -10.90 17.68
CA ASP A 94 -5.03 -10.82 18.90
C ASP A 94 -4.69 -12.21 19.44
N SER A 95 -3.39 -12.44 19.62
CA SER A 95 -2.82 -13.67 20.13
C SER A 95 -2.30 -13.53 21.57
N GLY A 96 -2.48 -12.34 22.17
CA GLY A 96 -1.87 -11.92 23.42
C GLY A 96 -0.44 -11.37 23.26
N ALA A 97 0.08 -11.26 22.03
CA ALA A 97 1.38 -10.66 21.72
C ALA A 97 1.28 -9.20 21.23
N GLY A 98 0.08 -8.63 21.19
CA GLY A 98 -0.20 -7.29 20.70
C GLY A 98 -0.48 -7.22 19.19
N VAL A 99 -1.01 -6.07 18.78
CA VAL A 99 -1.46 -5.79 17.41
C VAL A 99 -0.78 -4.53 16.88
N LEU A 100 -0.15 -4.62 15.71
CA LEU A 100 0.44 -3.48 15.01
C LEU A 100 -0.53 -2.97 13.94
N PHE A 101 -0.96 -1.71 14.08
CA PHE A 101 -1.67 -0.99 13.03
C PHE A 101 -0.68 -0.34 12.06
N ILE A 102 -0.84 -0.66 10.78
CA ILE A 102 -0.11 0.00 9.68
C ILE A 102 -1.09 0.94 8.99
N VAL A 103 -0.84 2.24 9.06
CA VAL A 103 -1.80 3.29 8.69
C VAL A 103 -1.18 4.15 7.59
N LYS A 104 -1.88 4.30 6.46
CA LYS A 104 -1.47 5.24 5.41
C LYS A 104 -1.81 6.66 5.87
N ASN A 105 -0.94 7.64 5.60
CA ASN A 105 -1.18 9.00 6.06
C ASN A 105 -2.22 9.74 5.21
N TYR A 106 -3.48 9.44 5.49
CA TYR A 106 -4.67 10.15 5.06
C TYR A 106 -5.48 10.52 6.29
N THR A 107 -6.02 11.73 6.35
CA THR A 107 -6.68 12.27 7.55
C THR A 107 -7.79 11.33 8.06
N GLY A 108 -8.61 10.77 7.17
CA GLY A 108 -9.64 9.81 7.54
C GLY A 108 -9.10 8.47 8.03
N ASP A 109 -7.99 7.98 7.45
CA ASP A 109 -7.32 6.76 7.91
C ASP A 109 -6.74 6.98 9.31
N VAL A 110 -5.97 8.06 9.51
CA VAL A 110 -5.33 8.38 10.80
C VAL A 110 -6.36 8.52 11.92
N LEU A 111 -7.40 9.33 11.73
CA LEU A 111 -8.41 9.56 12.77
C LEU A 111 -9.18 8.28 13.12
N ASN A 112 -9.54 7.46 12.12
CA ASN A 112 -10.31 6.25 12.37
C ASN A 112 -9.46 5.15 13.02
N PHE A 113 -8.20 4.99 12.61
CA PHE A 113 -7.28 4.04 13.23
C PHE A 113 -6.88 4.45 14.66
N ASP A 114 -6.75 5.75 14.94
CA ASP A 114 -6.48 6.24 16.30
C ASP A 114 -7.65 5.93 17.24
N MET A 115 -8.88 6.19 16.79
CA MET A 115 -10.08 5.81 17.53
C MET A 115 -10.20 4.28 17.69
N ALA A 116 -9.84 3.51 16.67
CA ALA A 116 -9.85 2.05 16.78
C ALA A 116 -8.81 1.51 17.76
N ALA A 117 -7.65 2.18 17.89
CA ALA A 117 -6.63 1.82 18.86
C ALA A 117 -7.16 2.04 20.28
N GLU A 118 -7.80 3.20 20.54
CA GLU A 118 -8.45 3.47 21.83
C GLU A 118 -9.51 2.41 22.18
N LEU A 119 -10.36 2.04 21.22
CA LEU A 119 -11.38 1.00 21.41
C LEU A 119 -10.78 -0.39 21.71
N ALA A 120 -9.70 -0.77 21.03
CA ALA A 120 -9.02 -2.04 21.24
C ALA A 120 -8.27 -2.08 22.59
N GLU A 121 -7.66 -0.95 22.98
CA GLU A 121 -6.99 -0.80 24.28
C GLU A 121 -7.97 -0.88 25.45
N ASP A 122 -9.19 -0.33 25.30
CA ASP A 122 -10.28 -0.47 26.27
C ASP A 122 -10.72 -1.94 26.46
N GLU A 123 -10.54 -2.78 25.43
CA GLU A 123 -10.75 -4.24 25.50
C GLU A 123 -9.51 -5.01 25.99
N GLY A 124 -8.42 -4.32 26.33
CA GLY A 124 -7.19 -4.90 26.87
C GLY A 124 -6.19 -5.37 25.82
N ILE A 125 -6.36 -4.99 24.54
CA ILE A 125 -5.44 -5.33 23.46
C ILE A 125 -4.31 -4.29 23.41
N GLN A 126 -3.06 -4.72 23.51
CA GLN A 126 -1.91 -3.82 23.31
C GLN A 126 -1.78 -3.47 21.83
N VAL A 127 -1.86 -2.17 21.49
CA VAL A 127 -1.79 -1.69 20.10
C VAL A 127 -0.52 -0.86 19.86
N GLY A 128 0.19 -1.16 18.78
CA GLY A 128 1.27 -0.35 18.23
C GLY A 128 0.83 0.30 16.91
N LYS A 129 1.53 1.34 16.46
CA LYS A 129 1.17 2.05 15.20
C LYS A 129 2.39 2.47 14.38
N VAL A 130 2.34 2.18 13.08
CA VAL A 130 3.24 2.74 12.06
C VAL A 130 2.43 3.59 11.09
N LEU A 131 2.74 4.88 11.03
CA LEU A 131 2.19 5.80 10.04
C LEU A 131 3.10 5.85 8.82
N VAL A 132 2.54 5.55 7.64
CA VAL A 132 3.27 5.54 6.36
C VAL A 132 3.03 6.84 5.60
N ASN A 133 4.10 7.56 5.26
CA ASN A 133 4.06 8.92 4.70
C ASN A 133 5.19 9.16 3.68
N ASP A 134 5.35 8.22 2.74
CA ASP A 134 6.48 8.09 1.82
C ASP A 134 6.39 8.93 0.54
N ASP A 135 5.23 9.50 0.20
CA ASP A 135 5.05 10.25 -1.03
C ASP A 135 5.77 11.62 -1.00
N VAL A 136 6.74 11.82 -1.90
CA VAL A 136 7.55 13.04 -1.97
C VAL A 136 6.94 14.13 -2.87
N ALA A 137 5.81 13.87 -3.51
CA ALA A 137 5.25 14.78 -4.50
C ALA A 137 4.77 16.10 -3.90
N VAL A 138 4.09 16.04 -2.75
CA VAL A 138 3.44 17.19 -2.10
C VAL A 138 3.51 17.07 -0.58
N THR A 139 3.59 18.23 0.07
CA THR A 139 3.37 18.39 1.52
C THR A 139 2.03 19.10 1.69
N ASP A 140 1.10 18.47 2.41
CA ASP A 140 -0.31 18.85 2.56
C ASP A 140 -1.11 18.71 1.24
N SER A 141 -2.16 17.88 1.26
CA SER A 141 -3.02 17.62 0.10
C SER A 141 -4.50 17.58 0.48
N LEU A 142 -5.41 17.40 -0.49
CA LEU A 142 -6.87 17.44 -0.27
C LEU A 142 -7.36 16.59 0.92
N TYR A 143 -6.69 15.47 1.20
CA TYR A 143 -7.09 14.51 2.22
C TYR A 143 -5.98 14.19 3.24
N THR A 144 -4.88 14.95 3.26
CA THR A 144 -3.71 14.64 4.10
C THR A 144 -3.06 15.90 4.65
N ALA A 145 -2.76 15.88 5.95
CA ALA A 145 -1.75 16.75 6.56
C ALA A 145 -0.37 16.06 6.52
N GLY A 146 0.65 16.77 6.03
CA GLY A 146 1.96 16.20 5.71
C GLY A 146 1.97 15.42 4.38
N ARG A 147 2.81 14.38 4.30
CA ARG A 147 2.98 13.56 3.10
C ARG A 147 2.00 12.39 3.05
N ARG A 148 1.54 12.01 1.85
CA ARG A 148 0.63 10.87 1.65
C ARG A 148 1.35 9.53 1.87
N GLY A 149 0.61 8.50 2.26
CA GLY A 149 1.10 7.12 2.34
C GLY A 149 0.71 6.34 1.09
N THR A 150 1.69 5.84 0.34
CA THR A 150 1.49 5.20 -0.96
C THR A 150 2.27 3.87 -1.08
N GLY A 151 3.26 3.77 -1.96
CA GLY A 151 3.93 2.52 -2.32
C GLY A 151 4.74 1.88 -1.19
N ALA A 152 5.30 2.67 -0.26
CA ALA A 152 6.08 2.14 0.86
C ALA A 152 5.23 1.28 1.82
N THR A 153 3.90 1.45 1.79
CA THR A 153 2.98 0.65 2.60
C THR A 153 3.20 -0.84 2.38
N LEU A 154 3.39 -1.28 1.12
CA LEU A 154 3.70 -2.66 0.79
C LEU A 154 4.99 -3.16 1.47
N PHE A 155 6.04 -2.32 1.48
CA PHE A 155 7.31 -2.68 2.12
C PHE A 155 7.15 -2.79 3.64
N VAL A 156 6.43 -1.85 4.26
CA VAL A 156 6.15 -1.88 5.70
C VAL A 156 5.39 -3.16 6.05
N GLU A 157 4.33 -3.49 5.32
CA GLU A 157 3.53 -4.70 5.57
C GLU A 157 4.34 -5.99 5.41
N LYS A 158 5.15 -6.10 4.36
CA LYS A 158 5.96 -7.30 4.11
C LYS A 158 7.07 -7.46 5.16
N ILE A 159 7.81 -6.40 5.44
CA ILE A 159 9.02 -6.47 6.26
C ILE A 159 8.65 -6.54 7.75
N ALA A 160 7.67 -5.75 8.21
CA ALA A 160 7.14 -5.88 9.58
C ALA A 160 6.42 -7.23 9.76
N GLY A 161 5.70 -7.72 8.75
CA GLY A 161 5.05 -9.04 8.79
C GLY A 161 6.04 -10.19 8.91
N ALA A 162 7.20 -10.09 8.23
CA ALA A 162 8.29 -11.04 8.40
C ALA A 162 8.92 -10.97 9.80
N ALA A 163 9.13 -9.77 10.35
CA ALA A 163 9.64 -9.61 11.71
C ALA A 163 8.68 -10.21 12.74
N ALA A 164 7.37 -10.00 12.56
CA ALA A 164 6.35 -10.62 13.39
C ALA A 164 6.37 -12.15 13.27
N ALA A 165 6.51 -12.70 12.06
CA ALA A 165 6.61 -14.14 11.84
C ALA A 165 7.84 -14.80 12.51
N GLU A 166 8.87 -14.02 12.83
CA GLU A 166 10.03 -14.48 13.63
C GLU A 166 9.75 -14.49 15.15
N GLY A 167 8.55 -14.11 15.58
CA GLY A 167 8.18 -14.03 16.99
C GLY A 167 8.79 -12.82 17.71
N GLN A 168 9.18 -11.77 16.97
CA GLN A 168 9.67 -10.53 17.58
C GLN A 168 8.56 -9.84 18.39
N PRO A 169 8.88 -9.18 19.51
CA PRO A 169 7.89 -8.45 20.31
C PRO A 169 7.35 -7.21 19.56
N LEU A 170 6.17 -6.73 19.95
CA LEU A 170 5.46 -5.64 19.29
C LEU A 170 6.34 -4.40 19.08
N GLU A 171 7.10 -3.99 20.10
CA GLU A 171 7.97 -2.82 20.04
C GLU A 171 9.04 -2.97 18.96
N ARG A 172 9.55 -4.18 18.75
CA ARG A 172 10.55 -4.46 17.71
C ARG A 172 9.90 -4.47 16.32
N VAL A 173 8.73 -5.10 16.18
CA VAL A 173 7.99 -5.13 14.90
C VAL A 173 7.61 -3.72 14.47
N GLU A 174 7.15 -2.89 15.41
CA GLU A 174 6.85 -1.48 15.17
C GLU A 174 8.11 -0.68 14.77
N ALA A 175 9.23 -0.88 15.48
CA ALA A 175 10.49 -0.21 15.14
C ALA A 175 10.98 -0.58 13.73
N VAL A 176 10.85 -1.85 13.33
CA VAL A 176 11.16 -2.28 11.95
C VAL A 176 10.25 -1.58 10.94
N GLY A 177 8.94 -1.53 11.18
CA GLY A 177 8.01 -0.83 10.29
C GLY A 177 8.31 0.67 10.17
N ARG A 178 8.63 1.35 11.28
CA ARG A 178 9.07 2.76 11.30
C ARG A 178 10.35 2.95 10.49
N GLN A 179 11.35 2.08 10.69
CA GLN A 179 12.61 2.11 9.96
C GLN A 179 12.38 1.97 8.44
N VAL A 180 11.47 1.08 8.02
CA VAL A 180 11.11 0.94 6.60
C VAL A 180 10.49 2.22 6.06
N ASN A 181 9.51 2.81 6.76
CA ASN A 181 8.87 4.05 6.34
C ASN A 181 9.89 5.22 6.23
N GLU A 182 10.78 5.37 7.20
CA GLU A 182 11.81 6.40 7.18
C GLU A 182 12.77 6.25 5.99
N ASN A 183 13.02 5.02 5.55
CA ASN A 183 13.93 4.66 4.46
C ASN A 183 13.24 4.41 3.12
N ALA A 184 11.95 4.71 2.98
CA ALA A 184 11.21 4.52 1.75
C ALA A 184 10.60 5.82 1.24
N ARG A 185 10.66 6.05 -0.07
CA ARG A 185 10.08 7.22 -0.74
C ARG A 185 9.44 6.83 -2.07
N SER A 186 8.30 7.46 -2.36
CA SER A 186 7.50 7.19 -3.56
C SER A 186 7.22 8.44 -4.37
N PHE A 187 7.07 8.26 -5.68
CA PHE A 187 6.57 9.28 -6.59
C PHE A 187 5.64 8.65 -7.63
N GLY A 188 4.41 9.16 -7.76
CA GLY A 188 3.38 8.68 -8.69
C GLY A 188 3.18 9.58 -9.90
N VAL A 189 2.71 9.01 -11.02
CA VAL A 189 2.37 9.72 -12.25
C VAL A 189 1.07 9.17 -12.82
N ALA A 190 0.14 10.06 -13.19
CA ALA A 190 -1.09 9.70 -13.90
C ALA A 190 -1.00 10.07 -15.38
N LEU A 191 -1.40 9.13 -16.22
CA LEU A 191 -1.62 9.29 -17.66
C LEU A 191 -3.11 9.40 -18.01
N SER A 192 -3.98 9.00 -17.08
CA SER A 192 -5.42 9.25 -17.15
C SER A 192 -5.97 9.54 -15.76
N ALA A 193 -7.13 10.21 -15.71
CA ALA A 193 -7.88 10.32 -14.47
C ALA A 193 -8.53 8.98 -14.07
N VAL A 194 -8.79 8.84 -12.78
CA VAL A 194 -9.50 7.68 -12.21
C VAL A 194 -11.02 7.89 -12.27
N THR A 195 -11.79 6.82 -12.46
CA THR A 195 -13.25 6.82 -12.39
C THR A 195 -13.70 6.01 -11.18
N THR A 196 -14.48 6.62 -10.28
CA THR A 196 -15.11 5.86 -9.19
C THR A 196 -16.47 5.28 -9.61
N PRO A 197 -16.89 4.11 -9.09
CA PRO A 197 -18.21 3.55 -9.37
C PRO A 197 -19.36 4.51 -9.05
N ALA A 198 -19.26 5.24 -7.94
CA ALA A 198 -20.28 6.20 -7.51
C ALA A 198 -20.40 7.40 -8.45
N LYS A 199 -19.28 7.92 -8.98
CA LYS A 199 -19.29 9.08 -9.89
C LYS A 199 -19.60 8.68 -11.33
N GLY A 200 -19.20 7.48 -11.76
CA GLY A 200 -19.40 6.95 -13.12
C GLY A 200 -18.72 7.74 -14.24
N SER A 201 -17.90 8.74 -13.89
CA SER A 201 -17.12 9.62 -14.76
C SER A 201 -15.79 10.00 -14.07
N PRO A 202 -14.77 10.46 -14.83
CA PRO A 202 -13.46 10.79 -14.26
C PRO A 202 -13.53 11.73 -13.05
N THR A 203 -12.73 11.48 -12.01
CA THR A 203 -12.72 12.26 -10.76
C THR A 203 -12.14 13.65 -10.95
N PHE A 204 -11.13 13.78 -11.82
CA PHE A 204 -10.52 15.03 -12.26
C PHE A 204 -10.40 15.09 -13.78
N ASP A 205 -10.18 16.29 -14.31
CA ASP A 205 -9.92 16.49 -15.73
C ASP A 205 -8.41 16.42 -16.01
N LEU A 206 -8.01 15.54 -16.92
CA LEU A 206 -6.65 15.44 -17.45
C LEU A 206 -6.74 15.42 -18.98
N PRO A 207 -6.41 16.53 -19.65
CA PRO A 207 -6.51 16.64 -21.10
C PRO A 207 -5.71 15.57 -21.85
N SER A 208 -6.19 15.16 -23.01
CA SER A 208 -5.47 14.25 -23.89
C SER A 208 -4.11 14.83 -24.27
N GLY A 209 -3.04 14.04 -24.09
CA GLY A 209 -1.67 14.47 -24.37
C GLY A 209 -1.01 15.20 -23.21
N GLU A 210 -1.63 15.22 -22.03
CA GLU A 210 -1.02 15.66 -20.77
C GLU A 210 -0.89 14.49 -19.79
N LEU A 211 0.00 14.66 -18.81
CA LEU A 211 0.17 13.81 -17.65
C LEU A 211 0.21 14.64 -16.37
N GLU A 212 -0.04 14.01 -15.24
CA GLU A 212 0.05 14.64 -13.93
C GLU A 212 1.17 13.98 -13.10
N LEU A 213 2.21 14.78 -12.80
CA LEU A 213 3.36 14.36 -12.01
C LEU A 213 3.06 14.53 -10.54
N GLY A 214 3.27 13.47 -9.76
CA GLY A 214 3.05 13.45 -8.32
C GLY A 214 1.60 13.17 -7.92
N ILE A 215 0.83 12.46 -8.75
CA ILE A 215 -0.57 12.13 -8.45
C ILE A 215 -0.68 11.27 -7.17
N GLY A 216 -1.73 11.49 -6.37
CA GLY A 216 -2.09 10.61 -5.25
C GLY A 216 -2.93 9.40 -5.67
N ILE A 217 -3.05 8.40 -4.79
CA ILE A 217 -3.77 7.15 -5.08
C ILE A 217 -5.30 7.31 -5.08
N HIS A 218 -5.86 8.42 -4.61
CA HIS A 218 -7.29 8.73 -4.73
C HIS A 218 -7.58 9.75 -5.86
N GLY A 219 -6.58 10.05 -6.69
CA GLY A 219 -6.68 11.08 -7.73
C GLY A 219 -6.53 12.50 -7.20
N GLU A 220 -5.90 12.68 -6.03
CA GLU A 220 -5.55 14.00 -5.52
C GLU A 220 -4.52 14.66 -6.46
N PRO A 221 -4.66 15.99 -6.71
CA PRO A 221 -3.73 16.73 -7.55
C PRO A 221 -2.27 16.48 -7.18
N GLY A 222 -1.45 16.42 -8.21
CA GLY A 222 -0.03 16.24 -8.06
C GLY A 222 0.73 17.55 -7.89
N ARG A 223 2.03 17.47 -8.13
CA ARG A 223 2.94 18.61 -8.10
C ARG A 223 2.71 19.54 -9.29
N GLU A 224 2.56 18.96 -10.48
CA GLU A 224 2.37 19.71 -11.71
C GLU A 224 1.81 18.86 -12.86
N ARG A 225 1.17 19.52 -13.82
CA ARG A 225 0.77 18.94 -15.10
C ARG A 225 1.79 19.30 -16.17
N ARG A 226 2.05 18.36 -17.07
CA ARG A 226 2.93 18.57 -18.22
C ARG A 226 2.34 17.92 -19.46
N ALA A 227 2.82 18.36 -20.63
CA ALA A 227 2.62 17.61 -21.86
C ALA A 227 3.20 16.18 -21.70
N MET A 228 2.65 15.23 -22.45
CA MET A 228 3.08 13.84 -22.41
C MET A 228 4.59 13.73 -22.61
N MET A 229 5.23 13.06 -21.65
CA MET A 229 6.66 12.79 -21.64
C MET A 229 6.91 11.35 -22.11
N THR A 230 8.13 11.09 -22.58
CA THR A 230 8.58 9.72 -22.83
C THR A 230 8.77 8.96 -21.52
N SER A 231 8.75 7.63 -21.57
CA SER A 231 9.00 6.77 -20.42
C SER A 231 10.33 7.10 -19.71
N GLY A 232 11.39 7.38 -20.48
CA GLY A 232 12.71 7.75 -19.95
C GLY A 232 12.66 9.06 -19.17
N GLU A 233 12.05 10.11 -19.73
CA GLU A 233 11.91 11.41 -19.06
C GLU A 233 11.05 11.31 -17.78
N ILE A 234 10.01 10.46 -17.79
CA ILE A 234 9.20 10.21 -16.59
C ILE A 234 10.05 9.50 -15.51
N ALA A 235 10.85 8.50 -15.90
CA ALA A 235 11.71 7.77 -14.97
C ALA A 235 12.79 8.70 -14.37
N ASP A 236 13.42 9.52 -15.21
CA ASP A 236 14.38 10.54 -14.78
C ASP A 236 13.76 11.48 -13.73
N PHE A 237 12.55 11.97 -13.98
CA PHE A 237 11.85 12.85 -13.05
C PHE A 237 11.49 12.15 -11.74
N ALA A 238 10.84 10.98 -11.82
CA ALA A 238 10.36 10.25 -10.65
C ALA A 238 11.51 9.79 -9.75
N VAL A 239 12.55 9.18 -10.34
CA VAL A 239 13.73 8.74 -9.59
C VAL A 239 14.48 9.94 -9.02
N HIS A 240 14.61 11.05 -9.77
CA HIS A 240 15.26 12.25 -9.24
C HIS A 240 14.52 12.81 -8.02
N ALA A 241 13.19 12.93 -8.08
CA ALA A 241 12.39 13.42 -6.96
C ALA A 241 12.55 12.55 -5.71
N VAL A 242 12.59 11.22 -5.90
CA VAL A 242 12.80 10.27 -4.80
C VAL A 242 14.20 10.39 -4.20
N LEU A 243 15.25 10.45 -5.03
CA LEU A 243 16.64 10.51 -4.57
C LEU A 243 17.04 11.89 -4.00
N GLU A 244 16.38 12.96 -4.41
CA GLU A 244 16.58 14.30 -3.84
C GLU A 244 16.12 14.33 -2.37
N ASP A 245 14.94 13.78 -2.09
CA ASP A 245 14.40 13.71 -0.74
C ASP A 245 15.13 12.67 0.14
N MET A 246 15.56 11.58 -0.49
CA MET A 246 16.25 10.50 0.19
C MET A 246 17.51 10.07 -0.57
N PRO A 247 18.65 10.73 -0.31
CA PRO A 247 19.93 10.36 -0.91
C PRO A 247 20.30 8.91 -0.55
N PRO A 248 20.67 8.10 -1.55
CA PRO A 248 20.95 6.69 -1.36
C PRO A 248 22.31 6.52 -0.66
N ARG A 249 22.30 5.76 0.43
CA ARG A 249 23.49 5.36 1.21
C ARG A 249 23.70 3.85 1.22
N ASN A 250 22.62 3.11 1.02
CA ASN A 250 22.58 1.64 0.98
C ASN A 250 21.91 1.16 -0.32
N PRO A 251 22.03 -0.14 -0.65
CA PRO A 251 21.22 -0.73 -1.70
C PRO A 251 19.72 -0.50 -1.49
N VAL A 252 18.96 -0.47 -2.59
CA VAL A 252 17.52 -0.21 -2.57
C VAL A 252 16.70 -1.40 -3.05
N LEU A 253 15.54 -1.62 -2.43
CA LEU A 253 14.42 -2.31 -3.06
C LEU A 253 13.73 -1.32 -4.01
N VAL A 254 13.37 -1.79 -5.20
CA VAL A 254 12.65 -1.01 -6.21
C VAL A 254 11.24 -1.59 -6.39
N LEU A 255 10.22 -0.74 -6.29
CA LEU A 255 8.86 -1.07 -6.71
C LEU A 255 8.48 -0.17 -7.88
N VAL A 256 8.25 -0.78 -9.04
CA VAL A 256 7.59 -0.15 -10.19
C VAL A 256 6.14 -0.60 -10.20
N ASN A 257 5.29 0.28 -9.69
CA ASN A 257 3.88 -0.02 -9.45
C ASN A 257 3.00 0.59 -10.54
N GLY A 258 2.10 -0.19 -11.13
CA GLY A 258 1.04 0.33 -11.99
C GLY A 258 -0.15 0.84 -11.19
N MET A 259 -0.76 1.93 -11.65
CA MET A 259 -1.91 2.55 -10.98
C MET A 259 -3.25 1.86 -11.29
N GLY A 260 -3.24 0.75 -12.03
CA GLY A 260 -4.43 -0.01 -12.38
C GLY A 260 -4.48 -0.38 -13.86
N ALA A 261 -4.67 0.62 -14.73
CA ALA A 261 -4.90 0.39 -16.16
C ALA A 261 -3.63 0.34 -17.04
N THR A 262 -2.44 0.51 -16.46
CA THR A 262 -1.18 0.44 -17.21
C THR A 262 -0.81 -1.02 -17.51
N PRO A 263 -0.66 -1.41 -18.79
CA PRO A 263 -0.25 -2.76 -19.16
C PRO A 263 1.11 -3.15 -18.58
N LEU A 264 1.26 -4.43 -18.18
CA LEU A 264 2.55 -4.96 -17.70
C LEU A 264 3.70 -4.76 -18.70
N LEU A 265 3.41 -4.81 -20.01
CA LEU A 265 4.41 -4.52 -21.06
C LEU A 265 5.01 -3.11 -20.89
N GLU A 266 4.16 -2.12 -20.62
CA GLU A 266 4.59 -0.74 -20.40
C GLU A 266 5.34 -0.62 -19.07
N LEU A 267 4.87 -1.29 -18.01
CA LEU A 267 5.55 -1.28 -16.70
C LEU A 267 6.96 -1.89 -16.75
N TYR A 268 7.17 -2.96 -17.53
CA TYR A 268 8.52 -3.51 -17.73
C TYR A 268 9.41 -2.57 -18.55
N GLY A 269 8.86 -1.88 -19.56
CA GLY A 269 9.57 -0.84 -20.30
C GLY A 269 9.95 0.34 -19.40
N PHE A 270 9.03 0.80 -18.56
CA PHE A 270 9.28 1.85 -17.58
C PHE A 270 10.29 1.42 -16.52
N ASN A 271 10.22 0.16 -16.05
CA ASN A 271 11.24 -0.39 -15.16
C ASN A 271 12.63 -0.38 -15.81
N ALA A 272 12.76 -0.70 -17.10
CA ALA A 272 14.06 -0.63 -17.77
C ALA A 272 14.67 0.78 -17.68
N GLU A 273 13.85 1.82 -17.85
CA GLU A 273 14.26 3.21 -17.68
C GLU A 273 14.60 3.54 -16.21
N VAL A 274 13.79 3.11 -15.25
CA VAL A 274 14.09 3.30 -13.81
C VAL A 274 15.44 2.68 -13.45
N GLN A 275 15.72 1.47 -13.92
CA GLN A 275 17.00 0.79 -13.67
C GLN A 275 18.18 1.55 -14.32
N ARG A 276 18.01 2.04 -15.55
CA ARG A 276 19.01 2.88 -16.24
C ARG A 276 19.35 4.12 -15.40
N VAL A 277 18.33 4.85 -14.94
CA VAL A 277 18.52 6.08 -14.14
C VAL A 277 19.21 5.77 -12.82
N LEU A 278 18.85 4.66 -12.15
CA LEU A 278 19.50 4.25 -10.91
C LEU A 278 20.99 3.90 -11.12
N ASP A 279 21.31 3.17 -12.19
CA ASP A 279 22.70 2.82 -12.55
C ASP A 279 23.55 4.06 -12.86
N GLU A 280 23.02 5.00 -13.65
CA GLU A 280 23.69 6.28 -13.94
C GLU A 280 23.94 7.13 -12.69
N ARG A 281 23.09 6.98 -11.67
CA ARG A 281 23.21 7.64 -10.36
C ARG A 281 24.07 6.85 -9.37
N GLY A 282 24.60 5.68 -9.76
CA GLY A 282 25.43 4.82 -8.92
C GLY A 282 24.65 4.15 -7.77
N VAL A 283 23.33 3.98 -7.92
CA VAL A 283 22.48 3.37 -6.89
C VAL A 283 22.40 1.87 -7.09
N THR A 284 22.85 1.11 -6.10
CA THR A 284 22.78 -0.35 -6.14
C THR A 284 21.35 -0.83 -5.90
N VAL A 285 20.81 -1.63 -6.81
CA VAL A 285 19.48 -2.26 -6.67
C VAL A 285 19.63 -3.67 -6.09
N ALA A 286 18.98 -3.92 -4.95
CA ALA A 286 19.00 -5.22 -4.29
C ALA A 286 17.92 -6.17 -4.82
N ARG A 287 16.68 -5.68 -4.96
CA ARG A 287 15.53 -6.43 -5.50
C ARG A 287 14.61 -5.49 -6.26
N THR A 288 13.78 -6.05 -7.13
CA THR A 288 12.80 -5.29 -7.90
C THR A 288 11.47 -6.03 -7.96
N LEU A 289 10.39 -5.27 -7.80
CA LEU A 289 9.02 -5.73 -7.98
C LEU A 289 8.34 -4.85 -9.04
N VAL A 290 7.69 -5.49 -10.03
CA VAL A 290 7.01 -4.80 -11.14
C VAL A 290 5.60 -5.34 -11.29
N GLY A 291 4.59 -4.47 -11.24
CA GLY A 291 3.19 -4.89 -11.37
C GLY A 291 2.22 -3.96 -10.66
N ASN A 292 0.99 -4.41 -10.46
CA ASN A 292 -0.05 -3.64 -9.77
C ASN A 292 -0.12 -4.09 -8.30
N TYR A 293 0.30 -3.21 -7.40
CA TYR A 293 0.39 -3.51 -5.96
C TYR A 293 -0.32 -2.47 -5.09
N VAL A 294 -0.29 -1.20 -5.48
CA VAL A 294 -0.97 -0.07 -4.84
C VAL A 294 -1.66 0.71 -5.96
N THR A 295 -2.88 0.30 -6.30
CA THR A 295 -3.58 0.82 -7.49
C THR A 295 -4.47 2.04 -7.16
N SER A 296 -5.09 2.60 -8.19
CA SER A 296 -6.16 3.59 -8.12
C SER A 296 -7.20 3.25 -9.18
N LEU A 297 -7.97 2.18 -8.94
CA LEU A 297 -9.00 1.65 -9.84
C LEU A 297 -8.52 1.52 -11.30
N ASP A 298 -9.09 2.33 -12.21
CA ASP A 298 -8.82 2.34 -13.65
C ASP A 298 -7.84 3.42 -14.09
N MET A 299 -7.08 4.01 -13.16
CA MET A 299 -6.04 4.99 -13.48
C MET A 299 -4.93 4.35 -14.34
N ALA A 300 -4.69 4.89 -15.52
CA ALA A 300 -3.46 4.66 -16.25
C ALA A 300 -2.37 5.55 -15.67
N GLY A 301 -1.20 4.98 -15.39
CA GLY A 301 -0.12 5.62 -14.63
C GLY A 301 0.81 4.61 -13.97
N ALA A 302 1.88 5.12 -13.39
CA ALA A 302 2.81 4.31 -12.61
C ALA A 302 3.36 5.11 -11.43
N SER A 303 3.88 4.40 -10.43
CA SER A 303 4.70 4.99 -9.37
C SER A 303 6.02 4.24 -9.22
N VAL A 304 7.02 4.95 -8.74
CA VAL A 304 8.31 4.39 -8.35
C VAL A 304 8.46 4.57 -6.85
N THR A 305 8.72 3.48 -6.15
CA THR A 305 9.10 3.50 -4.73
C THR A 305 10.49 2.91 -4.57
N LEU A 306 11.36 3.62 -3.87
CA LEU A 306 12.67 3.13 -3.47
C LEU A 306 12.70 2.99 -1.95
N CYS A 307 13.14 1.83 -1.45
CA CYS A 307 13.36 1.57 -0.04
C CYS A 307 14.81 1.20 0.20
N GLN A 308 15.57 2.04 0.91
CA GLN A 308 16.93 1.69 1.33
C GLN A 308 16.88 0.56 2.35
N VAL A 309 17.75 -0.43 2.17
CA VAL A 309 17.80 -1.62 3.04
C VAL A 309 19.22 -1.88 3.53
N ASP A 310 19.33 -2.23 4.81
CA ASP A 310 20.50 -2.89 5.38
C ASP A 310 20.36 -4.42 5.24
N GLU A 311 21.31 -5.16 5.82
CA GLU A 311 21.30 -6.62 5.79
C GLU A 311 20.05 -7.23 6.46
N GLU A 312 19.55 -6.60 7.53
CA GLU A 312 18.39 -7.09 8.25
C GLU A 312 17.10 -6.88 7.45
N LEU A 313 16.86 -5.67 6.94
CA LEU A 313 15.67 -5.37 6.14
C LEU A 313 15.64 -6.20 4.86
N LEU A 314 16.80 -6.42 4.22
CA LEU A 314 16.88 -7.28 3.04
C LEU A 314 16.56 -8.75 3.37
N ARG A 315 17.06 -9.26 4.50
CA ARG A 315 16.75 -10.62 4.96
C ARG A 315 15.26 -10.79 5.26
N LEU A 316 14.62 -9.80 5.89
CA LEU A 316 13.18 -9.80 6.18
C LEU A 316 12.33 -9.67 4.90
N TRP A 317 12.80 -8.93 3.91
CA TRP A 317 12.18 -8.90 2.58
C TRP A 317 12.22 -10.29 1.93
N ASP A 318 13.38 -10.92 1.90
CA ASP A 318 13.57 -12.25 1.28
C ASP A 318 12.88 -13.39 2.07
N ALA A 319 12.47 -13.16 3.33
CA ALA A 319 11.76 -14.14 4.15
C ALA A 319 10.44 -14.59 3.50
N PRO A 320 10.01 -15.86 3.72
CA PRO A 320 8.83 -16.43 3.08
C PRO A 320 7.55 -15.60 3.26
N VAL A 321 6.71 -15.59 2.24
CA VAL A 321 5.39 -14.95 2.26
C VAL A 321 4.40 -15.76 1.43
N LYS A 322 3.17 -15.88 1.92
CA LYS A 322 2.06 -16.57 1.22
C LYS A 322 0.77 -15.77 1.38
N THR A 323 0.55 -14.83 0.47
CA THR A 323 -0.70 -14.05 0.36
C THR A 323 -1.29 -14.22 -1.05
N PRO A 324 -2.54 -13.78 -1.28
CA PRO A 324 -3.11 -13.75 -2.63
C PRO A 324 -2.24 -13.03 -3.67
N ALA A 325 -1.53 -11.97 -3.28
CA ALA A 325 -0.80 -11.09 -4.20
C ALA A 325 0.73 -11.14 -4.10
N LEU A 326 1.31 -11.68 -3.01
CA LEU A 326 2.75 -11.91 -2.86
C LEU A 326 3.04 -13.35 -2.39
N ARG A 327 3.93 -14.04 -3.10
CA ARG A 327 4.24 -15.44 -2.80
C ARG A 327 5.67 -15.82 -3.19
N TRP A 328 6.52 -16.11 -2.21
CA TRP A 328 7.87 -16.66 -2.41
C TRP A 328 8.39 -17.37 -1.16
N GLY A 329 9.51 -18.08 -1.31
CA GLY A 329 10.20 -18.74 -0.20
C GLY A 329 9.47 -19.96 0.38
N MET A 330 8.65 -20.64 -0.43
CA MET A 330 7.91 -21.85 -0.03
C MET A 330 8.66 -23.14 -0.35
#